data_AF-A0A2E8KI27-F1
#
_entry.id   AF-A0A2E8KI27-F1
#
_cell.length_a   1.000
_cell.length_b   1.000
_cell.length_c   1.000
_cell.angle_alpha   90.00
_cell.angle_beta   90.00
_cell.angle_gamma   90.00
#
_symmetry.space_group_name_H-M   'P 1'
#
loop_
_entity.id
_entity.type
_entity.pdbx_description
1 polymer ?
#
loop_
_entity_poly.entity_id
_entity_poly.type
_entity_poly.pdbx_seq_one_letter_code
_entity_poly.pdbx_strand_id
1 'polypeptide(L)'
;MPKLGLALSGGGFRATLYHLGVIRYLRDTGKLEEVSDIASVSGGSILAAHLVLNWEKYTGDDEEFAAAASEIINFVQFDVRNHIVRRLPFIYSLRMFGKLARREISYLTP
;
A
#
# COMPACT_ATOMS: atom_id res chain seq x y z
N MET A 1 -20.40 -19.84 -14.27
CA MET A 1 -19.22 -19.23 -14.91
C MET A 1 -18.00 -19.59 -14.07
N PRO A 2 -16.85 -19.94 -14.67
CA PRO A 2 -15.62 -20.15 -13.90
C PRO A 2 -15.29 -18.86 -13.15
N LYS A 3 -14.91 -19.00 -11.88
CA LYS A 3 -14.52 -17.89 -11.02
C LYS A 3 -13.00 -17.80 -10.97
N LEU A 4 -12.44 -16.61 -11.13
CA LEU A 4 -11.00 -16.39 -11.15
C LEU A 4 -10.50 -16.07 -9.73
N GLY A 5 -9.48 -16.78 -9.27
CA GLY A 5 -8.75 -16.46 -8.05
C GLY A 5 -7.51 -15.63 -8.35
N LEU A 6 -7.32 -14.52 -7.65
CA LEU A 6 -6.19 -13.63 -7.83
C LEU A 6 -5.23 -13.71 -6.64
N ALA A 7 -3.99 -14.13 -6.89
CA ALA A 7 -2.93 -14.21 -5.88
C ALA A 7 -1.89 -13.10 -6.06
N LEU A 8 -1.84 -12.15 -5.12
CA LEU A 8 -0.97 -10.98 -5.16
C LEU A 8 0.25 -11.18 -4.24
N SER A 9 1.38 -11.53 -4.84
CA SER A 9 2.64 -11.74 -4.12
C SER A 9 3.23 -10.47 -3.49
N GLY A 10 4.11 -10.65 -2.52
CA GLY A 10 4.80 -9.57 -1.83
C GLY A 10 5.97 -8.98 -2.63
N GLY A 11 6.46 -7.82 -2.18
CA GLY A 11 7.59 -7.12 -2.80
C GLY A 11 7.59 -5.62 -2.58
N GLY A 12 7.01 -5.15 -1.47
CA GLY A 12 6.83 -3.73 -1.15
C GLY A 12 6.07 -2.98 -2.26
N PHE A 13 6.39 -1.70 -2.43
CA PHE A 13 5.73 -0.85 -3.41
C PHE A 13 5.95 -1.26 -4.87
N ARG A 14 7.04 -1.97 -5.18
CA ARG A 14 7.24 -2.52 -6.52
C ARG A 14 6.15 -3.54 -6.86
N ALA A 15 5.84 -4.44 -5.93
CA ALA A 15 4.75 -5.39 -6.12
C ALA A 15 3.39 -4.68 -6.18
N THR A 16 3.16 -3.67 -5.32
CA THR A 16 1.93 -2.86 -5.35
C THR A 16 1.67 -2.27 -6.74
N LEU A 17 2.66 -1.62 -7.35
CA LEU A 17 2.52 -1.00 -8.68
C LEU A 17 2.45 -2.03 -9.81
N TYR A 18 3.21 -3.12 -9.72
CA TYR A 18 3.11 -4.21 -10.70
C TYR A 18 1.70 -4.80 -10.74
N HIS A 19 1.15 -5.11 -9.57
CA HIS A 19 -0.20 -5.65 -9.46
C HIS A 19 -1.25 -4.64 -9.93
N LEU A 20 -1.03 -3.33 -9.76
CA LEU A 20 -1.94 -2.30 -10.30
C LEU A 20 -2.03 -2.38 -11.83
N GLY A 21 -0.90 -2.63 -12.51
CA GLY A 21 -0.88 -2.92 -13.94
C GLY A 21 -1.62 -4.21 -14.31
N VAL A 22 -1.51 -5.25 -13.49
CA VAL A 22 -2.29 -6.50 -13.69
C VAL A 22 -3.79 -6.25 -13.54
N ILE A 23 -4.22 -5.46 -12.55
CA ILE A 23 -5.63 -5.08 -12.38
C ILE A 23 -6.12 -4.29 -13.59
N ARG A 24 -5.33 -3.33 -14.10
CA ARG A 24 -5.64 -2.61 -15.35
C ARG A 24 -5.85 -3.58 -16.51
N TYR A 25 -4.94 -4.53 -16.70
CA TYR A 25 -5.07 -5.53 -17.76
C TYR A 25 -6.32 -6.41 -17.61
N LEU A 26 -6.63 -6.86 -16.40
CA LEU A 26 -7.85 -7.63 -16.14
C LEU A 26 -9.11 -6.80 -16.43
N ARG A 27 -9.11 -5.51 -16.08
CA ARG A 27 -10.20 -4.59 -16.41
C ARG A 27 -10.36 -4.44 -17.92
N ASP A 28 -9.27 -4.10 -18.61
CA ASP A 28 -9.29 -3.83 -20.06
C ASP A 28 -9.70 -5.07 -20.88
N THR A 29 -9.52 -6.26 -20.32
CA THR A 29 -9.95 -7.53 -20.94
C THR A 29 -11.34 -8.01 -20.48
N GLY A 30 -12.04 -7.24 -19.64
CA GLY A 30 -13.36 -7.58 -19.09
C GLY A 30 -13.34 -8.71 -18.05
N LYS A 31 -12.16 -9.11 -17.58
CA LYS A 31 -11.99 -10.26 -16.67
C LYS A 31 -11.93 -9.88 -15.19
N LEU A 32 -11.81 -8.59 -14.87
CA LEU A 32 -11.73 -8.14 -13.48
C LEU A 32 -12.99 -8.52 -12.69
N GLU A 33 -14.17 -8.46 -13.30
CA GLU A 33 -15.45 -8.84 -12.68
C GLU A 33 -15.58 -10.35 -12.44
N GLU A 34 -14.78 -11.17 -13.12
CA GLU A 34 -14.75 -12.62 -12.91
C GLU A 34 -13.96 -13.02 -11.66
N VAL A 35 -13.22 -12.08 -11.05
CA VAL A 35 -12.41 -12.31 -9.85
C VAL A 35 -13.33 -12.47 -8.63
N SER A 36 -13.31 -13.64 -8.00
CA SER A 36 -14.13 -13.91 -6.81
C SER A 36 -13.34 -13.92 -5.51
N ASP A 37 -12.05 -14.23 -5.58
CA ASP A 37 -11.21 -14.46 -4.41
C ASP A 37 -9.87 -13.77 -4.61
N ILE A 38 -9.42 -13.03 -3.60
CA ILE A 38 -8.13 -12.36 -3.60
C ILE A 38 -7.31 -12.85 -2.39
N ALA A 39 -6.18 -13.47 -2.67
CA ALA A 39 -5.15 -13.78 -1.67
C ALA A 39 -3.98 -12.82 -1.86
N SER A 40 -3.40 -12.30 -0.77
CA SER A 40 -2.29 -11.35 -0.88
C SER A 40 -1.33 -11.44 0.30
N VAL A 41 -0.09 -11.01 0.09
CA VAL A 41 0.91 -10.86 1.16
C VAL A 41 1.72 -9.57 1.02
N SER A 42 2.12 -8.98 2.15
CA SER A 42 3.06 -7.85 2.21
C SER A 42 2.65 -6.68 1.29
N GLY A 43 3.53 -6.23 0.38
CA GLY A 43 3.23 -5.14 -0.56
C GLY A 43 2.05 -5.41 -1.50
N GLY A 44 1.75 -6.68 -1.80
CA GLY A 44 0.55 -7.04 -2.57
C GLY A 44 -0.75 -6.74 -1.80
N SER A 45 -0.72 -6.83 -0.47
CA SER A 45 -1.87 -6.55 0.39
C SER A 45 -2.27 -5.08 0.40
N ILE A 46 -1.35 -4.17 0.08
CA ILE A 46 -1.65 -2.74 -0.05
C ILE A 46 -2.65 -2.51 -1.19
N LEU A 47 -2.34 -3.06 -2.38
CA LEU A 47 -3.26 -2.96 -3.50
C LEU A 47 -4.51 -3.81 -3.27
N ALA A 48 -4.37 -5.03 -2.74
CA ALA A 48 -5.50 -5.92 -2.50
C ALA A 48 -6.58 -5.26 -1.62
N ALA A 49 -6.16 -4.64 -0.52
CA ALA A 49 -7.07 -3.93 0.38
C ALA A 49 -7.73 -2.73 -0.33
N HIS A 50 -6.94 -1.92 -1.03
CA HIS A 50 -7.46 -0.76 -1.75
C HIS A 50 -8.45 -1.13 -2.86
N LEU A 51 -8.14 -2.19 -3.61
CA LEU A 51 -8.98 -2.75 -4.67
C LEU A 51 -10.33 -3.19 -4.14
N VAL A 52 -10.36 -4.01 -3.09
CA VAL A 52 -11.62 -4.53 -2.52
C VAL A 52 -12.45 -3.41 -1.90
N LEU A 53 -11.83 -2.45 -1.21
CA LEU A 53 -12.53 -1.32 -0.60
C LEU A 53 -13.08 -0.31 -1.62
N ASN A 54 -12.52 -0.27 -2.83
CA ASN A 54 -12.93 0.64 -3.90
C ASN A 54 -13.38 -0.14 -5.15
N TRP A 55 -13.95 -1.33 -4.97
CA TRP A 55 -14.25 -2.25 -6.07
C TRP A 55 -15.01 -1.57 -7.22
N GLU A 56 -16.07 -0.82 -6.89
CA GLU A 56 -16.88 -0.07 -7.85
C GLU A 56 -16.06 0.89 -8.70
N LYS A 57 -15.09 1.60 -8.13
CA LYS A 57 -14.21 2.50 -8.90
C LYS A 57 -13.30 1.72 -9.85
N TYR A 58 -12.82 0.55 -9.44
CA TYR A 58 -11.93 -0.27 -10.27
C TYR A 58 -12.67 -0.97 -11.42
N THR A 59 -13.95 -1.27 -11.25
CA THR A 59 -14.81 -1.84 -12.30
C THR A 59 -15.64 -0.80 -13.04
N GLY A 60 -15.60 0.46 -12.59
CA GLY A 60 -16.33 1.59 -13.16
C GLY A 60 -15.71 2.12 -14.44
N ASP A 61 -16.05 3.36 -14.77
CA ASP A 61 -15.53 4.04 -15.96
C ASP A 61 -14.02 4.35 -15.87
N ASP A 62 -13.46 4.89 -16.97
CA ASP A 62 -12.02 5.12 -17.05
C ASP A 62 -11.55 6.20 -16.06
N GLU A 63 -12.39 7.19 -15.80
CA GLU A 63 -12.15 8.26 -14.84
C GLU A 63 -12.14 7.74 -13.40
N GLU A 64 -13.11 6.89 -13.03
CA GLU A 64 -13.20 6.24 -11.73
C GLU A 64 -11.99 5.33 -11.48
N PHE A 65 -11.61 4.52 -12.47
CA PHE A 65 -10.41 3.69 -12.40
C PHE A 65 -9.16 4.55 -12.22
N ALA A 66 -9.03 5.63 -13.01
CA ALA A 66 -7.88 6.53 -12.94
C ALA A 66 -7.78 7.23 -11.57
N ALA A 67 -8.91 7.60 -10.97
CA ALA A 67 -8.96 8.16 -9.63
C ALA A 67 -8.43 7.15 -8.59
N ALA A 68 -8.95 5.92 -8.58
CA ALA A 68 -8.50 4.88 -7.66
C ALA A 68 -7.02 4.51 -7.86
N ALA A 69 -6.56 4.43 -9.11
CA ALA A 69 -5.15 4.17 -9.43
C ALA A 69 -4.23 5.30 -8.93
N SER A 70 -4.67 6.56 -9.06
CA SER A 70 -3.91 7.73 -8.63
C SER A 70 -3.70 7.76 -7.11
N GLU A 71 -4.68 7.33 -6.33
CA GLU A 71 -4.54 7.20 -4.87
C GLU A 71 -3.37 6.28 -4.49
N ILE A 72 -3.22 5.14 -5.17
CA ILE A 72 -2.10 4.19 -4.97
C ILE A 72 -0.76 4.78 -5.42
N ILE A 73 -0.74 5.43 -6.58
CA ILE A 73 0.48 6.05 -7.12
C ILE A 73 0.98 7.15 -6.16
N ASN A 74 0.07 8.01 -5.69
CA ASN A 74 0.39 9.08 -4.74
C ASN A 74 0.90 8.51 -3.42
N PHE A 75 0.29 7.44 -2.91
CA PHE A 75 0.74 6.77 -1.70
C PHE A 75 2.17 6.22 -1.84
N VAL A 76 2.49 5.58 -2.96
CA VAL A 76 3.84 5.06 -3.22
C VAL A 76 4.86 6.20 -3.37
N GLN A 77 4.46 7.31 -4.00
CA GLN A 77 5.29 8.50 -4.20
C GLN A 77 5.52 9.34 -2.93
N PHE A 78 4.72 9.15 -1.88
CA PHE A 78 4.88 9.84 -0.60
C PHE A 78 6.25 9.61 0.07
N ASP A 79 7.02 8.61 -0.39
CA ASP A 79 8.36 8.30 0.11
C ASP A 79 8.34 7.99 1.62
N VAL A 80 7.43 7.08 1.99
CA VAL A 80 7.27 6.58 3.37
C VAL A 80 8.61 6.17 3.99
N ARG A 81 9.49 5.54 3.19
CA ARG A 81 10.81 5.10 3.66
C ARG A 81 11.63 6.29 4.15
N ASN A 82 11.84 7.32 3.33
CA ASN A 82 12.64 8.46 3.77
C ASN A 82 11.92 9.28 4.84
N HIS A 83 10.58 9.31 4.81
CA HIS A 83 9.80 9.95 5.86
C HIS A 83 10.07 9.34 7.25
N ILE A 84 10.13 8.00 7.34
CA ILE A 84 10.44 7.29 8.59
C ILE A 84 11.94 7.38 8.90
N VAL A 85 12.81 7.08 7.92
CA VAL A 85 14.26 7.04 8.11
C VAL A 85 14.82 8.39 8.53
N ARG A 86 14.30 9.52 8.01
CA ARG A 86 14.76 10.86 8.40
C ARG A 86 14.34 11.25 9.84
N ARG A 87 13.26 10.65 10.37
CA ARG A 87 12.79 10.90 11.75
C ARG A 87 13.54 10.06 12.79
N LEU A 88 14.05 8.90 12.41
CA LEU A 88 14.79 8.00 13.31
C LEU A 88 16.05 8.61 13.95
N PRO A 89 16.99 9.25 13.22
CA PRO A 89 18.17 9.84 13.85
C PRO A 89 17.79 10.96 14.83
N PHE A 90 16.75 11.74 14.53
CA PHE A 90 16.25 12.78 15.45
C PHE A 90 15.72 12.17 16.76
N ILE A 91 14.97 11.06 16.68
CA ILE A 91 14.48 10.32 17.85
C ILE A 91 15.64 9.73 18.66
N TYR A 92 16.65 9.16 18.00
CA TYR A 92 17.83 8.60 18.67
C TYR A 92 18.67 9.68 19.36
N SER A 93 18.92 10.81 18.70
CA SER A 93 19.64 11.95 19.28
C SER A 93 18.89 12.54 20.47
N LEU A 94 17.56 12.68 20.39
CA LEU A 94 16.72 13.16 21.49
C LEU A 94 16.73 12.19 22.68
N ARG A 95 16.65 10.88 22.43
CA ARG A 95 16.78 9.83 23.48
C ARG A 95 18.15 9.85 24.15
N MET A 96 19.23 10.04 23.38
CA MET A 96 20.59 10.16 23.92
C MET A 96 20.74 11.39 24.81
N PHE A 97 20.25 12.55 24.37
CA PHE A 97 20.22 13.76 25.20
C PHE A 97 19.38 13.58 26.47
N GLY A 98 18.21 12.96 26.37
CA GLY A 98 17.36 12.66 27.53
C GLY A 98 18.04 11.75 28.56
N LYS A 99 18.76 10.70 28.11
CA LYS A 99 19.57 9.84 28.96
C LYS A 99 20.75 10.56 29.61
N LEU A 100 21.47 11.41 28.87
CA LEU A 100 22.58 12.20 29.42
C LEU A 100 22.11 13.26 30.43
N ALA A 101 20.92 13.84 30.23
CA ALA A 101 20.35 14.85 31.09
C ALA A 101 19.77 14.31 32.42
N ARG A 102 19.93 13.01 32.73
CA ARG A 102 19.35 12.32 33.92
C ARG A 102 17.87 12.67 34.17
N ARG A 103 17.07 12.84 33.12
CA ARG A 103 15.61 12.77 33.25
C ARG A 103 15.21 11.36 32.85
N GLU A 104 14.74 10.56 33.81
CA GLU A 104 14.01 9.34 33.49
C GLU A 104 12.75 9.75 32.71
N ILE A 105 12.81 9.69 31.38
CA ILE A 105 11.63 9.83 30.54
C ILE A 105 11.02 8.42 30.44
N SER A 106 10.24 8.04 31.45
CA SER A 106 9.59 6.73 31.53
C SER A 106 8.33 6.58 30.65
N TYR A 107 8.00 7.58 29.81
CA TYR A 107 6.71 7.64 29.11
C TYR A 107 6.79 7.62 27.58
N LEU A 108 7.84 7.04 26.99
CA LEU A 108 7.90 6.89 25.52
C LEU A 108 8.31 5.46 25.13
N THR A 109 7.28 4.63 25.01
CA THR A 109 7.25 3.36 24.26
C THR A 109 6.00 3.38 23.34
N PRO A 110 6.05 2.63 22.22
CA PRO A 110 5.31 2.92 20.98
C PRO A 110 3.79 2.90 21.10
#